data_AF-A0A3P7IXJ9-F1
#
_entry.id   AF-A0A3P7IXJ9-F1
#
_cell.length_a   1.000
_cell.length_b   1.000
_cell.length_c   1.000
_cell.angle_alpha   90.00
_cell.angle_beta   90.00
_cell.angle_gamma   90.00
#
_symmetry.space_group_name_H-M   'P 1'
#
loop_
_entity.id
_entity.type
_entity.pdbx_description
1 polymer ?
#
loop_
_entity_poly.entity_id
_entity_poly.type
_entity_poly.pdbx_seq_one_letter_code
_entity_poly.pdbx_strand_id
1 'polypeptide(L)'
;MKPEMPFEQLPVLEIDGQQLAQSYAICRYLARQFGYAGKTPFEEAVVDSIADQIKDYMIEIRPFIKVVWGFEEGDLVSPEKNS
;
A
#
# COMPACT_ATOMS: atom_id res chain seq x y z
N MET A 1 -3.03 20.12 -10.34
CA MET A 1 -2.44 19.10 -9.44
C MET A 1 -3.33 17.88 -9.19
N LYS A 2 -4.48 17.91 -8.48
CA LYS A 2 -5.36 16.72 -8.39
C LYS A 2 -6.01 16.24 -9.72
N PRO A 3 -6.51 17.13 -10.60
CA PRO A 3 -7.18 16.69 -11.83
C PRO A 3 -6.23 16.14 -12.92
N GLU A 4 -4.91 16.23 -12.70
CA GLU A 4 -3.89 15.73 -13.65
C GLU A 4 -3.35 14.35 -13.24
N MET A 5 -3.85 13.76 -12.15
CA MET A 5 -3.39 12.46 -11.63
C MET A 5 -4.36 11.36 -12.03
N PRO A 6 -3.91 10.17 -12.47
CA PRO A 6 -4.81 9.07 -12.76
C PRO A 6 -5.60 8.70 -11.51
N PHE A 7 -6.92 8.61 -11.65
CA PHE A 7 -7.88 8.33 -10.56
C PHE A 7 -7.93 9.38 -9.44
N GLU A 8 -7.34 10.56 -9.64
CA GLU A 8 -7.34 11.68 -8.67
C GLU A 8 -6.81 11.29 -7.26
N GLN A 9 -5.99 10.25 -7.20
CA GLN A 9 -5.44 9.70 -5.97
C GLN A 9 -3.92 9.67 -6.02
N LEU A 10 -3.30 9.86 -4.85
CA LEU A 10 -1.88 9.61 -4.64
C LEU A 10 -1.71 8.23 -3.98
N PRO A 11 -0.56 7.56 -4.19
CA PRO A 11 0.61 8.00 -4.95
C PRO A 11 0.50 7.78 -6.47
N VAL A 12 1.31 8.55 -7.23
CA VAL A 12 1.54 8.40 -8.67
C VAL A 12 3.05 8.46 -8.92
N LEU A 13 3.56 7.54 -9.74
CA LEU A 13 4.92 7.53 -10.26
C LEU A 13 4.92 8.04 -11.70
N GLU A 14 5.85 8.91 -12.05
CA GLU A 14 6.02 9.40 -13.43
C GLU A 14 7.38 8.95 -13.96
N ILE A 15 7.39 8.30 -15.13
CA ILE A 15 8.59 7.80 -15.83
C ILE A 15 8.48 8.25 -17.28
N ASP A 16 9.41 9.07 -17.77
CA ASP A 16 9.45 9.56 -19.15
C ASP A 16 8.11 10.19 -19.61
N GLY A 17 7.44 10.91 -18.71
CA GLY A 17 6.13 11.53 -18.96
C GLY A 17 4.94 10.56 -18.92
N GLN A 18 5.15 9.28 -18.63
CA GLN A 18 4.08 8.30 -18.40
C GLN A 18 3.78 8.18 -16.90
N GLN A 19 2.49 8.24 -16.55
CA GLN A 19 2.04 8.17 -15.16
C GLN A 19 1.51 6.77 -14.81
N LEU A 20 1.98 6.24 -13.70
CA LEU A 20 1.54 4.98 -13.07
C LEU A 20 0.98 5.29 -11.68
N ALA A 21 -0.33 5.09 -11.50
CA ALA A 21 -0.99 5.21 -10.21
C ALA A 21 -1.06 3.86 -9.47
N GLN A 22 -1.62 3.87 -8.25
CA GLN A 22 -1.74 2.72 -7.34
C GLN A 22 -0.41 2.31 -6.70
N SER A 23 -0.31 2.45 -5.37
CA SER A 23 0.91 2.18 -4.59
C SER A 23 1.50 0.80 -4.85
N TYR A 24 0.69 -0.26 -4.84
CA TYR A 24 1.17 -1.63 -5.08
C TYR A 24 1.64 -1.87 -6.52
N ALA A 25 1.00 -1.24 -7.52
CA ALA A 25 1.43 -1.33 -8.91
C ALA A 25 2.79 -0.63 -9.11
N ILE A 26 2.95 0.55 -8.50
CA ILE A 26 4.21 1.30 -8.46
C ILE A 26 5.32 0.46 -7.80
N CYS A 27 5.06 -0.10 -6.62
CA CYS A 27 6.02 -0.94 -5.90
C CYS A 27 6.46 -2.15 -6.74
N ARG A 28 5.51 -2.87 -7.35
CA ARG A 28 5.82 -4.02 -8.21
C ARG A 28 6.64 -3.63 -9.43
N TYR A 29 6.29 -2.52 -10.08
CA TYR A 29 7.04 -2.00 -11.22
C TYR A 29 8.50 -1.74 -10.85
N LEU A 30 8.74 -0.97 -9.77
CA LEU A 30 10.09 -0.67 -9.30
C LEU A 30 10.83 -1.91 -8.82
N ALA A 31 10.14 -2.82 -8.11
CA ALA A 31 10.73 -4.08 -7.66
C ALA A 31 11.23 -4.92 -8.85
N ARG A 32 10.50 -4.96 -9.97
CA ARG A 32 10.97 -5.63 -11.20
C ARG A 32 12.17 -4.93 -11.82
N GLN A 33 12.15 -3.59 -11.90
CA GLN A 33 13.26 -2.83 -12.48
C GLN A 33 14.58 -3.01 -11.70
N PHE A 34 14.50 -3.16 -10.38
CA PHE A 34 15.67 -3.25 -9.51
C PHE A 34 15.98 -4.67 -9.00
N GLY A 35 15.26 -5.70 -9.48
CA GLY A 35 15.55 -7.09 -9.12
C GLY A 35 15.08 -7.52 -7.71
N TYR A 36 14.07 -6.83 -7.15
CA TYR A 36 13.46 -7.14 -5.85
C TYR A 36 12.11 -7.84 -5.95
N ALA A 37 11.61 -8.16 -7.14
CA ALA A 37 10.31 -8.82 -7.32
C ALA A 37 10.34 -10.33 -7.10
N GLY A 38 11.52 -10.97 -7.11
CA GLY A 38 11.69 -12.43 -7.13
C GLY A 38 12.65 -12.84 -8.25
N LYS A 39 13.21 -14.04 -8.18
CA LYS A 39 14.18 -14.55 -9.17
C LYS A 39 13.53 -15.43 -10.24
N THR A 40 12.31 -15.88 -10.00
CA THR A 40 11.53 -16.72 -10.92
C THR A 40 10.09 -16.22 -11.02
N PRO A 41 9.35 -16.53 -12.09
CA PRO A 41 7.94 -16.14 -12.22
C PRO A 41 7.07 -16.63 -11.05
N PHE A 42 7.40 -17.79 -10.48
CA PHE A 42 6.66 -18.31 -9.33
C PHE A 42 7.02 -17.55 -8.04
N GLU A 43 8.29 -17.18 -7.83
CA GLU A 43 8.68 -16.32 -6.71
C GLU A 43 8.01 -14.94 -6.79
N GLU A 44 7.92 -14.34 -7.99
CA GLU A 44 7.17 -13.10 -8.19
C GLU A 44 5.69 -13.26 -7.80
N ALA A 45 5.06 -14.37 -8.20
CA ALA A 45 3.67 -14.65 -7.84
C ALA A 45 3.48 -14.81 -6.33
N VAL A 46 4.46 -15.42 -5.63
CA VAL A 46 4.44 -15.53 -4.17
C VAL A 46 4.57 -14.15 -3.51
N VAL A 47 5.50 -13.30 -3.97
CA VAL A 47 5.63 -11.92 -3.49
C VAL A 47 4.33 -11.14 -3.69
N ASP A 48 3.69 -11.29 -4.85
CA ASP A 48 2.42 -10.66 -5.16
C ASP A 48 1.29 -11.13 -4.23
N SER A 49 1.20 -12.44 -3.97
CA SER A 49 0.21 -12.98 -3.04
C SER A 49 0.36 -12.45 -1.61
N ILE A 50 1.59 -12.24 -1.15
CA ILE A 50 1.87 -11.66 0.17
C ILE A 50 1.47 -10.19 0.20
N ALA A 51 1.79 -9.44 -0.86
CA ALA A 51 1.42 -8.04 -0.98
C ALA A 51 -0.11 -7.86 -0.99
N ASP A 52 -0.84 -8.73 -1.67
CA ASP A 52 -2.31 -8.74 -1.66
C ASP A 52 -2.88 -9.08 -0.28
N GLN A 53 -2.30 -10.06 0.42
CA GLN A 53 -2.69 -10.37 1.80
C GLN A 53 -2.49 -9.18 2.76
N ILE A 54 -1.38 -8.45 2.61
CA ILE A 54 -1.12 -7.23 3.40
C ILE A 54 -2.16 -6.16 3.06
N LYS A 55 -2.53 -6.00 1.79
CA LYS A 55 -3.56 -5.04 1.37
C LYS A 55 -4.90 -5.36 2.03
N ASP A 56 -5.32 -6.61 2.03
CA ASP A 56 -6.58 -7.04 2.67
C ASP A 56 -6.55 -6.79 4.18
N TYR A 57 -5.43 -7.11 4.83
CA TYR A 57 -5.22 -6.80 6.25
C TYR A 57 -5.31 -5.30 6.54
N MET A 58 -4.67 -4.45 5.72
CA MET A 58 -4.73 -2.99 5.87
C MET A 58 -6.14 -2.43 5.69
N ILE A 59 -6.97 -3.07 4.87
CA ILE A 59 -8.40 -2.73 4.72
C ILE A 59 -9.16 -3.10 6.00
N GLU A 60 -8.91 -4.28 6.55
CA GLU A 60 -9.54 -4.77 7.78
C GLU A 60 -9.25 -3.85 8.97
N ILE A 61 -7.98 -3.47 9.17
CA ILE A 61 -7.57 -2.60 10.28
C ILE A 61 -7.78 -1.10 10.00
N ARG A 62 -8.37 -0.74 8.85
CA ARG A 62 -8.55 0.66 8.44
C ARG A 62 -9.24 1.53 9.50
N PRO A 63 -10.30 1.08 10.21
CA PRO A 63 -10.91 1.88 11.28
C PRO A 63 -9.91 2.22 12.39
N PHE A 64 -9.15 1.23 12.85
CA PHE A 64 -8.11 1.43 13.86
C PHE A 64 -7.03 2.40 13.39
N ILE A 65 -6.53 2.21 12.16
CA ILE A 65 -5.50 3.08 11.56
C ILE A 65 -5.99 4.53 11.43
N LYS A 66 -7.26 4.74 11.04
CA LYS A 66 -7.84 6.09 10.97
C LYS A 66 -7.86 6.78 12.33
N VAL A 67 -8.19 6.07 13.41
CA VAL A 67 -8.15 6.62 14.77
C VAL A 67 -6.72 6.92 15.20
N VAL A 68 -5.79 5.99 15.01
CA VAL A 68 -4.36 6.16 15.37
C VAL A 68 -3.72 7.35 14.64
N TRP A 69 -4.07 7.56 13.38
CA TRP A 69 -3.58 8.69 12.58
C TRP A 69 -4.38 9.99 12.78
N GLY A 70 -5.38 10.01 13.66
CA GLY A 70 -6.16 11.20 13.98
C GLY A 70 -7.12 11.66 12.89
N PHE A 71 -7.51 10.76 11.98
CA PHE A 71 -8.52 11.04 10.95
C PHE A 71 -9.96 10.89 11.47
N GLU A 72 -10.17 10.11 12.53
CA GLU A 72 -11.47 9.90 13.17
C GLU A 72 -11.29 9.90 14.70
N GLU A 73 -12.28 10.40 15.44
CA GLU A 73 -12.35 10.26 16.90
C GLU A 73 -12.80 8.83 17.25
N GLY A 74 -11.97 8.12 18.03
CA GLY A 74 -12.31 6.81 18.56
C GLY A 74 -11.49 6.55 19.82
N ASP A 75 -12.06 5.81 20.78
CA ASP A 75 -11.31 5.37 21.95
C ASP A 75 -10.20 4.41 21.47
N LEU A 76 -8.97 4.92 21.39
CA LEU A 76 -7.80 4.07 21.40
C LEU A 76 -7.81 3.39 22.76
N VAL A 77 -8.40 2.20 22.83
CA VAL A 77 -8.35 1.38 24.04
C VAL A 77 -6.86 1.25 24.37
N SER A 78 -6.43 2.04 25.36
CA SER A 78 -5.11 1.90 25.94
C SER A 78 -5.10 0.46 26.42
N PRO A 79 -4.22 -0.42 25.92
CA PRO A 79 -4.19 -1.78 26.40
C PRO A 79 -3.98 -1.68 27.91
N GLU A 80 -5.03 -2.00 28.67
CA GLU A 80 -4.96 -2.02 30.11
C GLU A 80 -3.79 -2.94 30.45
N LYS A 81 -2.77 -2.35 31.09
CA LYS A 81 -1.70 -3.10 31.72
C LYS A 81 -2.34 -3.94 32.82
N ASN A 82 -2.88 -5.11 32.47
CA ASN A 82 -3.22 -6.09 33.48
C ASN A 82 -1.93 -6.78 33.91
N SER A 83 -1.56 -6.37 35.13
CA SER A 83 -0.55 -6.94 36.02
C SER A 83 -0.92 -8.37 36.42
#